data_AF-A0ABD3ZH86-F1
#
_entry.id   AF-A0ABD3ZH86-F1
#
_cell.length_a   1.000
_cell.length_b   1.000
_cell.length_c   1.000
_cell.angle_alpha   90.00
_cell.angle_beta   90.00
_cell.angle_gamma   90.00
#
_symmetry.space_group_name_H-M   'P 1'
#
loop_
_entity.id
_entity.type
_entity.pdbx_description
1 polymer ?
#
loop_
_entity_poly.entity_id
_entity_poly.type
_entity_poly.pdbx_seq_one_letter_code
_entity_poly.pdbx_strand_id
1 'polypeptide(L)'
;MQALSWLHIGKLPLLVTLVLLLGSFAIIGISGQYLMISLLQTPLSAGLMALISFVLSLPTLHFIGRWLAPYLPKDESFAVSEDSFIGSMALVTQSAGQPGMSAECKIIDAYGQPHYFLIEPENSDVIFTRGERVLIIAKISAARFLASKNPWPNLL
;
A
#
# COMPACT_ATOMS: atom_id res chain seq x y z
N MET A 1 -2.73 24.76 1.31
CA MET A 1 -2.33 23.47 0.70
C MET A 1 -3.54 22.78 0.06
N GLN A 2 -4.15 23.37 -0.97
CA GLN A 2 -5.31 22.80 -1.68
C GLN A 2 -4.98 22.37 -3.12
N ALA A 3 -3.90 22.90 -3.70
CA ALA A 3 -3.47 22.54 -5.06
C ALA A 3 -3.05 21.07 -5.22
N LEU A 4 -2.50 20.45 -4.18
CA LEU A 4 -2.03 19.05 -4.24
C LEU A 4 -3.18 18.03 -4.27
N SER A 5 -4.33 18.36 -3.69
CA SER A 5 -5.51 17.48 -3.66
C SER A 5 -6.12 17.29 -5.05
N TRP A 6 -5.92 18.25 -5.96
CA TRP A 6 -6.49 18.23 -7.31
C TRP A 6 -5.67 17.37 -8.29
N LEU A 7 -4.42 17.03 -7.94
CA LEU A 7 -3.50 16.24 -8.78
C LEU A 7 -3.79 14.72 -8.77
N HIS A 8 -4.90 14.26 -8.20
CA HIS A 8 -5.18 12.81 -8.10
C HIS A 8 -4.09 12.01 -7.37
N ILE A 9 -3.34 12.65 -6.45
CA ILE A 9 -2.54 11.96 -5.44
C ILE A 9 -3.50 11.11 -4.61
N GLY A 10 -3.54 9.81 -4.87
CA GLY A 10 -4.42 8.86 -4.16
C GLY A 10 -5.04 7.75 -5.01
N LYS A 11 -4.96 7.78 -6.35
CA LYS A 11 -5.48 6.67 -7.20
C LYS A 11 -4.47 6.02 -8.13
N LEU A 12 -3.38 6.72 -8.44
CA LEU A 12 -2.32 6.24 -9.33
C LEU A 12 -0.98 6.45 -8.62
N PRO A 13 -0.04 5.48 -8.66
CA PRO A 13 1.30 5.69 -8.15
C PRO A 13 1.91 6.96 -8.75
N LEU A 14 2.61 7.76 -7.93
CA LEU A 14 3.17 9.05 -8.37
C LEU A 14 4.05 8.90 -9.62
N LEU A 15 4.81 7.81 -9.68
CA LEU A 15 5.66 7.47 -10.81
C LEU A 15 4.84 7.31 -12.11
N VAL A 16 3.71 6.60 -12.06
CA VAL A 16 2.86 6.38 -13.23
C VAL A 16 2.27 7.70 -13.71
N THR A 17 1.79 8.53 -12.79
CA THR A 17 1.24 9.86 -13.10
C THR A 17 2.28 10.76 -13.78
N LEU A 18 3.51 10.75 -13.27
CA LEU A 18 4.63 11.52 -13.83
C LEU A 18 5.00 11.04 -15.23
N VAL A 19 5.12 9.73 -15.43
CA VAL A 19 5.44 9.13 -16.75
C VAL A 19 4.37 9.49 -17.78
N LEU A 20 3.08 9.41 -17.41
CA LEU A 20 1.98 9.78 -18.29
C LEU A 20 1.99 11.28 -18.62
N LEU A 21 2.29 12.15 -17.65
CA LEU A 21 2.40 13.59 -17.86
C LEU A 21 3.53 13.93 -18.84
N LEU A 22 4.74 13.40 -18.60
CA LEU A 22 5.91 13.65 -19.43
C LEU A 22 5.75 13.03 -20.82
N GLY A 23 5.20 11.82 -20.91
CA GLY A 23 4.94 11.14 -22.17
C GLY A 23 3.94 11.90 -23.03
N SER A 24 2.81 12.32 -22.45
CA SER A 24 1.83 13.15 -23.17
C SER A 24 2.39 14.51 -23.56
N PHE A 25 3.14 15.17 -22.68
CA PHE A 25 3.86 16.41 -23.00
C PHE A 25 4.79 16.25 -24.21
N ALA A 26 5.61 15.18 -24.24
CA ALA A 26 6.54 14.92 -25.33
C ALA A 26 5.79 14.65 -26.65
N ILE A 27 4.75 13.81 -26.63
CA ILE A 27 3.95 13.50 -27.82
C ILE A 27 3.28 14.75 -28.37
N ILE A 28 2.64 15.56 -27.52
CA ILE A 28 1.96 16.79 -27.92
C ILE A 28 2.98 17.80 -28.47
N GLY A 29 4.13 17.97 -27.80
CA GLY A 29 5.16 18.91 -28.22
C GLY A 29 5.80 18.55 -29.56
N ILE A 30 6.18 17.29 -29.75
CA ILE A 30 6.78 16.83 -31.00
C ILE A 30 5.75 16.88 -32.14
N SER A 31 4.53 16.39 -31.92
CA SER A 31 3.46 16.39 -32.93
C SER A 31 3.02 17.81 -33.28
N GLY A 32 2.89 18.67 -32.28
CA GLY A 32 2.57 20.09 -32.46
C GLY A 32 3.65 20.82 -33.24
N GLN A 33 4.92 20.59 -32.93
CA GLN A 33 6.03 21.20 -33.66
C GLN A 33 6.08 20.71 -35.11
N TYR A 34 5.87 19.41 -35.34
CA TYR A 34 5.78 18.85 -36.68
C TYR A 34 4.62 19.47 -37.49
N LEU A 35 3.44 19.63 -36.88
CA LEU A 35 2.29 20.28 -37.51
C LEU A 35 2.57 21.75 -37.87
N MET A 36 3.22 22.50 -36.98
CA MET A 36 3.57 23.90 -37.25
C MET A 36 4.54 24.01 -38.43
N ILE A 37 5.57 23.16 -38.48
CA ILE A 37 6.50 23.12 -39.61
C ILE A 37 5.78 22.72 -40.90
N SER A 38 4.89 21.73 -40.85
CA SER A 38 4.16 21.27 -42.04
C SER A 38 3.23 22.34 -42.61
N LEU A 39 2.49 23.04 -41.74
CA LEU A 39 1.46 24.01 -42.15
C LEU A 39 2.02 25.42 -42.40
N LEU A 40 2.93 25.89 -41.53
CA LEU A 40 3.44 27.26 -41.52
C LEU A 40 4.88 27.34 -42.04
N GLN A 41 5.49 26.22 -42.43
CA GLN A 41 6.89 26.11 -42.88
C GLN A 41 7.92 26.67 -41.89
N THR A 42 7.48 26.92 -40.65
CA THR A 42 8.27 27.56 -39.60
C THR A 42 7.99 26.89 -38.27
N PRO A 43 9.03 26.60 -37.46
CA PRO A 43 8.84 26.07 -36.13
C PRO A 43 8.33 27.17 -35.19
N LEU A 44 7.43 26.80 -34.26
CA LEU A 44 7.08 27.69 -33.16
C LEU A 44 8.27 27.79 -32.20
N SER A 45 8.42 28.92 -31.50
CA SER A 45 9.43 29.06 -30.45
C SER A 45 9.29 27.94 -29.43
N ALA A 46 10.42 27.29 -29.09
CA ALA A 46 10.44 26.13 -28.21
C ALA A 46 9.77 26.41 -26.85
N GLY A 47 9.95 27.62 -26.30
CA GLY A 47 9.32 28.00 -25.03
C GLY A 47 7.80 28.08 -25.11
N LEU A 48 7.26 28.63 -26.21
CA LEU A 48 5.81 28.71 -26.43
C LEU A 48 5.20 27.32 -26.66
N MET A 49 5.85 26.51 -27.49
CA MET A 49 5.39 25.14 -27.75
C MET A 49 5.42 24.29 -26.48
N ALA A 50 6.47 24.43 -25.65
CA ALA A 50 6.53 23.76 -24.36
C ALA A 50 5.37 24.19 -23.44
N LEU A 51 5.07 25.49 -23.34
CA LEU A 51 3.96 25.96 -22.52
C LEU A 51 2.62 25.40 -22.98
N ILE A 52 2.35 25.44 -24.29
CA ILE A 52 1.12 24.89 -24.88
C ILE A 52 1.03 23.39 -24.62
N SER A 53 2.12 22.65 -24.83
CA SER A 53 2.16 21.20 -24.65
C SER A 53 1.95 20.80 -23.19
N PHE A 54 2.48 21.59 -22.25
CA PHE A 54 2.28 21.35 -20.82
C PHE A 54 0.83 21.60 -20.40
N VAL A 55 0.21 22.68 -20.89
CA VAL A 55 -1.19 22.96 -20.59
C VAL A 55 -2.11 21.88 -21.17
N LEU A 56 -1.82 21.38 -22.38
CA LEU A 56 -2.60 20.32 -23.02
C LEU A 56 -2.33 18.92 -22.44
N SER A 57 -1.17 18.67 -21.84
CA SER A 57 -0.87 17.37 -21.21
C SER A 57 -1.67 17.16 -19.92
N LEU A 58 -2.03 18.22 -19.19
CA LEU A 58 -2.82 18.15 -17.95
C LEU A 58 -4.22 17.51 -18.13
N PRO A 59 -5.09 17.97 -19.04
CA PRO A 59 -6.37 17.31 -19.27
C PRO A 59 -6.19 15.90 -19.86
N THR A 60 -5.19 15.73 -20.74
CA THR A 60 -4.85 14.43 -21.34
C THR A 60 -4.51 13.38 -20.28
N LEU A 61 -3.74 13.77 -19.26
CA LEU A 61 -3.41 12.94 -18.10
C LEU A 61 -4.67 12.52 -17.35
N HIS A 62 -5.65 13.41 -17.16
CA HIS A 62 -6.90 13.07 -16.48
C HIS A 62 -7.71 12.04 -17.26
N PHE A 63 -7.83 12.19 -18.58
CA PHE A 63 -8.54 11.23 -19.43
C PHE A 63 -7.83 9.88 -19.47
N ILE A 64 -6.54 9.84 -19.80
CA ILE A 64 -5.77 8.59 -19.90
C ILE A 64 -5.70 7.90 -18.54
N GLY A 65 -5.41 8.66 -17.47
CA GLY A 65 -5.35 8.13 -16.11
C GLY A 65 -6.67 7.51 -15.66
N ARG A 66 -7.82 8.10 -16.03
CA ARG A 66 -9.14 7.54 -15.72
C ARG A 66 -9.40 6.22 -16.47
N TRP A 67 -8.94 6.10 -17.71
CA TRP A 67 -9.03 4.86 -18.50
C TRP A 67 -8.08 3.77 -18.01
N LEU A 68 -6.90 4.15 -17.51
CA LEU A 68 -5.86 3.23 -17.04
C LEU A 68 -6.04 2.80 -15.58
N ALA A 69 -6.70 3.62 -14.76
CA ALA A 69 -6.96 3.37 -13.34
C ALA A 69 -7.54 1.99 -13.00
N PRO A 70 -8.49 1.39 -13.75
CA PRO A 70 -9.01 0.06 -13.42
C PRO A 70 -8.02 -1.08 -13.66
N TYR A 71 -6.99 -0.86 -14.48
CA TYR A 71 -5.97 -1.88 -14.80
C TYR A 71 -4.73 -1.79 -13.93
N LEU A 72 -4.55 -0.68 -13.23
CA LEU A 72 -3.40 -0.48 -12.36
C LEU A 72 -3.67 -1.15 -11.00
N PRO A 73 -2.79 -2.06 -10.55
CA PRO A 73 -2.82 -2.51 -9.17
C PRO A 73 -2.65 -1.26 -8.31
N LYS A 74 -3.58 -1.08 -7.37
CA LYS A 74 -3.40 -0.06 -6.35
C LYS A 74 -2.10 -0.37 -5.63
N ASP A 75 -1.40 0.66 -5.18
CA ASP A 75 -0.32 0.50 -4.21
C ASP A 75 -0.95 -0.13 -2.96
N GLU A 76 -1.01 -1.46 -2.94
CA GLU A 76 -1.22 -2.28 -1.77
C GLU A 76 0.02 -2.00 -0.93
N SER A 77 -0.09 -0.96 -0.12
CA SER A 77 0.84 -0.76 0.97
C SER A 77 0.81 -2.08 1.73
N PHE A 78 1.91 -2.84 1.72
CA PHE A 78 2.09 -4.06 2.50
C PHE A 78 2.01 -3.80 4.02
N ALA A 79 1.41 -2.70 4.45
CA ALA A 79 0.75 -2.61 5.73
C ALA A 79 -0.48 -3.54 5.67
N VAL A 80 -0.24 -4.84 5.77
CA VAL A 80 -1.25 -5.75 6.32
C VAL A 80 -1.75 -5.04 7.56
N SER A 81 -3.02 -4.62 7.55
CA SER A 81 -3.58 -3.99 8.74
C SER A 81 -3.38 -4.99 9.86
N GLU A 82 -2.58 -4.62 10.85
CA GLU A 82 -2.32 -5.43 12.05
C GLU A 82 -3.64 -5.90 12.71
N ASP A 83 -4.75 -5.23 12.43
CA ASP A 83 -6.10 -5.61 12.86
C ASP A 83 -6.61 -6.90 12.18
N SER A 84 -6.09 -7.25 11.00
CA SER A 84 -6.41 -8.52 10.31
C SER A 84 -5.91 -9.75 11.06
N PHE A 85 -4.98 -9.57 12.01
CA PHE A 85 -4.52 -10.66 12.86
C PHE A 85 -5.55 -11.02 13.94
N ILE A 86 -6.50 -10.14 14.27
CA ILE A 86 -7.56 -10.44 15.23
C ILE A 86 -8.44 -11.57 14.70
N GLY A 87 -8.64 -12.61 15.51
CA GLY A 87 -9.35 -13.83 15.15
C GLY A 87 -8.50 -14.89 14.45
N SER A 88 -7.22 -14.61 14.17
CA SER A 88 -6.30 -15.57 13.58
C SER A 88 -5.50 -16.35 14.64
N MET A 89 -5.02 -17.53 14.25
CA MET A 89 -4.15 -18.37 15.09
C MET A 89 -2.68 -18.03 14.85
N ALA A 90 -1.93 -17.75 15.91
CA ALA A 90 -0.48 -17.54 15.88
C ALA A 90 0.26 -18.66 16.61
N LEU A 91 1.50 -18.95 16.19
CA LEU A 91 2.35 -19.97 16.79
C LEU A 91 3.34 -19.33 17.76
N VAL A 92 3.38 -19.79 19.00
CA VAL A 92 4.29 -19.26 20.02
C VAL A 92 5.73 -19.70 19.70
N THR A 93 6.62 -18.74 19.45
CA THR A 93 8.03 -18.99 19.15
C THR A 93 8.89 -18.95 20.40
N GLN A 94 8.52 -18.11 21.37
CA GLN A 94 9.18 -17.99 22.67
C GLN A 94 8.14 -17.99 23.79
N SER A 95 8.33 -18.86 24.78
CA SER A 95 7.41 -19.01 25.92
C SER A 95 7.50 -17.85 26.91
N ALA A 96 6.37 -17.52 27.53
CA ALA A 96 6.35 -16.67 28.72
C ALA A 96 6.96 -17.45 29.90
N GLY A 97 8.00 -16.90 30.53
CA GLY A 97 8.68 -17.56 31.66
C GLY A 97 7.88 -17.59 32.96
N GLN A 98 6.81 -16.78 33.07
CA GLN A 98 5.91 -16.69 34.22
C GLN A 98 4.46 -16.45 33.76
N PRO A 99 3.46 -16.80 34.57
CA PRO A 99 2.05 -16.43 34.33
C PRO A 99 1.90 -14.92 34.12
N GLY A 100 1.09 -14.52 33.15
CA GLY A 100 0.79 -13.11 32.89
C GLY A 100 1.88 -12.34 32.14
N MET A 101 3.01 -12.97 31.81
CA MET A 101 4.06 -12.33 30.99
C MET A 101 3.75 -12.42 29.50
N SER A 102 4.34 -11.49 28.73
CA SER A 102 4.28 -11.54 27.29
C SER A 102 5.10 -12.70 26.72
N ALA A 103 4.61 -13.29 25.65
CA ALA A 103 5.28 -14.32 24.86
C ALA A 103 5.46 -13.82 23.42
N GLU A 104 6.49 -14.31 22.72
CA GLU A 104 6.66 -14.02 21.30
C GLU A 104 5.91 -15.07 20.48
N CYS A 105 5.21 -14.61 19.45
CA CYS A 105 4.56 -15.49 18.50
C CYS A 105 4.78 -15.05 17.06
N LYS A 106 4.49 -15.98 16.16
CA LYS A 106 4.63 -15.86 14.72
C LYS A 106 3.31 -16.18 14.04
N ILE A 107 2.86 -15.29 13.17
CA ILE A 107 1.79 -15.57 12.20
C ILE A 107 2.38 -15.53 10.79
N ILE A 108 1.76 -16.25 9.87
CA ILE A 108 2.07 -16.19 8.45
C ILE A 108 0.90 -15.47 7.79
N ASP A 109 1.16 -14.38 7.08
CA ASP A 109 0.10 -13.64 6.38
C ASP A 109 -0.38 -14.36 5.11
N ALA A 110 -1.37 -13.76 4.44
CA ALA A 110 -1.94 -14.30 3.20
C ALA A 110 -0.91 -14.43 2.05
N TYR A 111 0.23 -13.74 2.14
CA TYR A 111 1.30 -13.74 1.15
C TYR A 111 2.49 -14.63 1.55
N GLY A 112 2.38 -15.37 2.67
CA GLY A 112 3.43 -16.25 3.16
C GLY A 112 4.54 -15.54 3.94
N GLN A 113 4.40 -14.26 4.27
CA GLN A 113 5.40 -13.52 5.04
C GLN A 113 5.20 -13.76 6.55
N PRO A 114 6.29 -14.05 7.29
CA PRO A 114 6.21 -14.24 8.72
C PRO A 114 6.22 -12.90 9.47
N HIS A 115 5.24 -12.70 10.36
CA HIS A 115 5.17 -11.54 11.25
C HIS A 115 5.33 -11.99 12.71
N TYR A 116 6.21 -11.31 13.44
CA TYR A 116 6.53 -11.60 14.83
C TYR A 116 6.02 -10.46 15.72
N PHE A 117 5.32 -10.81 16.79
CA PHE A 117 4.79 -9.84 17.75
C PHE A 117 4.62 -10.47 19.13
N LEU A 118 4.43 -9.61 20.13
CA LEU A 118 4.22 -10.02 21.51
C LEU A 118 2.74 -10.25 21.78
N ILE A 119 2.44 -11.33 22.47
CA ILE A 119 1.10 -11.64 22.97
C ILE A 119 1.09 -11.61 24.49
N GLU A 120 0.01 -11.09 25.04
CA GLU A 120 -0.30 -11.13 26.46
C GLU A 120 -1.51 -12.02 26.70
N PRO A 121 -1.51 -12.82 27.77
CA PRO A 121 -2.65 -13.67 28.07
C PRO A 121 -3.82 -12.81 28.55
N GLU A 122 -5.03 -13.14 28.09
CA GLU A 122 -6.28 -12.54 28.61
C GLU A 122 -6.42 -12.74 30.13
N ASN A 123 -6.04 -13.93 30.61
CA ASN A 123 -6.05 -14.29 32.02
C ASN A 123 -4.62 -14.40 32.55
N SER A 124 -4.31 -13.69 33.63
CA SER A 124 -2.97 -13.66 34.25
C SER A 124 -2.44 -15.01 34.70
N ASP A 125 -3.31 -16.01 34.85
CA ASP A 125 -2.92 -17.38 35.27
C ASP A 125 -2.46 -18.25 34.09
N VAL A 126 -2.61 -17.76 32.86
CA VAL A 126 -2.25 -18.50 31.65
C VAL A 126 -0.77 -18.29 31.33
N ILE A 127 -0.08 -19.40 31.07
CA ILE A 127 1.28 -19.45 30.55
C ILE A 127 1.24 -19.98 29.12
N PHE A 128 1.85 -19.25 28.19
CA PHE A 128 2.04 -19.70 26.81
C PHE A 128 3.33 -20.50 26.66
N THR A 129 3.23 -21.69 26.09
CA THR A 129 4.39 -22.57 25.86
C THR A 129 4.84 -22.49 24.41
N ARG A 130 6.15 -22.61 24.17
CA ARG A 130 6.71 -22.64 22.82
C ARG A 130 6.09 -23.78 22.00
N GLY A 131 5.69 -23.48 20.77
CA GLY A 131 5.05 -24.42 19.84
C GLY A 131 3.53 -24.51 19.98
N GLU A 132 2.94 -23.91 21.02
CA GLU A 132 1.49 -23.81 21.16
C GLU A 132 0.91 -22.84 20.12
N ARG A 133 -0.32 -23.11 19.67
CA ARG A 133 -1.08 -22.15 18.87
C ARG A 133 -2.05 -21.39 19.77
N VAL A 134 -2.09 -20.07 19.61
CA VAL A 134 -2.93 -19.18 20.40
C VAL A 134 -3.87 -18.39 19.48
N LEU A 135 -5.03 -18.01 20.00
CA LEU A 135 -5.99 -17.18 19.30
C LEU A 135 -5.78 -15.72 19.67
N ILE A 136 -5.64 -14.85 18.66
CA ILE A 136 -5.51 -13.41 18.86
C ILE A 136 -6.92 -12.82 19.04
N ILE A 137 -7.17 -12.16 20.17
CA ILE A 137 -8.49 -11.61 20.52
C ILE A 137 -8.56 -10.12 20.23
N ALA A 138 -7.51 -9.38 20.57
CA ALA A 138 -7.50 -7.93 20.46
C ALA A 138 -6.09 -7.37 20.26
N LYS A 139 -6.01 -6.17 19.69
CA LYS A 139 -4.77 -5.41 19.58
C LYS A 139 -4.64 -4.45 20.77
N ILE A 140 -3.49 -4.47 21.43
CA ILE A 140 -3.17 -3.54 22.53
C ILE A 140 -2.36 -2.35 21.98
N SER A 141 -1.33 -2.63 21.16
CA SER A 141 -0.49 -1.63 20.49
C SER A 141 0.04 -2.17 19.17
N ALA A 142 0.91 -1.43 18.47
CA ALA A 142 1.48 -1.84 17.19
C ALA A 142 2.24 -3.19 17.25
N ALA A 143 2.81 -3.54 18.40
CA ALA A 143 3.60 -4.77 18.57
C ALA A 143 3.08 -5.71 19.68
N ARG A 144 1.95 -5.37 20.31
CA ARG A 144 1.38 -6.11 21.45
C ARG A 144 -0.08 -6.45 21.21
N PHE A 145 -0.40 -7.72 21.38
CA PHE A 145 -1.74 -8.26 21.18
C PHE A 145 -2.19 -9.03 22.42
N LEU A 146 -3.49 -9.13 22.61
CA LEU A 146 -4.12 -9.96 23.64
C LEU A 146 -4.52 -11.28 23.00
N ALA A 147 -4.14 -12.39 23.64
CA ALA A 147 -4.37 -13.74 23.13
C ALA A 147 -4.96 -14.65 24.19
N SER A 148 -5.68 -15.67 23.74
CA SER A 148 -6.15 -16.78 24.57
C SER A 148 -5.60 -18.12 24.05
N LYS A 149 -5.66 -19.13 24.90
CA LYS A 149 -5.37 -20.51 24.47
C LYS A 149 -6.32 -20.92 23.36
N ASN A 150 -5.85 -21.77 22.46
CA ASN A 150 -6.66 -22.32 21.37
C ASN A 150 -7.99 -22.88 21.93
N PRO A 151 -9.15 -22.27 21.63
CA PRO A 151 -10.44 -22.79 22.08
C PRO A 151 -10.86 -24.06 21.33
N TRP A 152 -10.20 -24.38 20.21
CA TRP A 152 -10.48 -25.54 19.37
C TRP A 152 -9.24 -26.44 19.19
N PRO A 153 -8.84 -27.19 20.23
CA PRO A 153 -7.67 -28.07 20.16
C PRO A 153 -7.83 -29.22 19.16
N ASN A 154 -9.08 -29.56 18.78
CA ASN A 154 -9.39 -30.74 17.96
C ASN A 154 -9.61 -30.43 16.46
N LEU A 155 -9.51 -29.17 16.02
CA LEU A 155 -9.86 -28.74 14.65
C LEU A 155 -8.64 -28.45 13.75
N LEU A 156 -7.43 -28.81 14.18
CA LEU A 156 -6.18 -28.56 13.45
C LEU A 156 -5.28 -29.79 13.43
#